data_AF-A0A1N7LMH3-F1
#
_entry.id   AF-A0A1N7LMH3-F1
#
_cell.length_a   1.000
_cell.length_b   1.000
_cell.length_c   1.000
_cell.angle_alpha   90.00
_cell.angle_beta   90.00
_cell.angle_gamma   90.00
#
_symmetry.space_group_name_H-M   'P 1'
#
loop_
_entity.id
_entity.type
_entity.pdbx_description
1 polymer ?
#
loop_
_entity_poly.entity_id
_entity_poly.type
_entity_poly.pdbx_seq_one_letter_code
_entity_poly.pdbx_strand_id
1 'polypeptide(L)'
;MHQQPDITKLQVKTLPVVNQGLIDAVDVVTSPDQPLGVWHLNGIPLAPIVRAYQNNPDDLAVIQEQCEVMLLNKQQQGQVVQWLIGQGGRF
;
A
#
# COMPACT_ATOMS: atom_id res chain seq x y z
N MET A 1 12.58 -13.16 16.82
CA MET A 1 13.07 -11.81 16.46
C MET A 1 12.06 -11.22 15.49
N HIS A 2 11.46 -10.06 15.79
CA HIS A 2 10.63 -9.35 14.81
C HIS A 2 11.58 -8.69 13.79
N GLN A 3 11.54 -9.11 12.52
CA GLN A 3 12.26 -8.41 11.46
C GLN A 3 11.63 -7.04 11.26
N GLN A 4 12.47 -6.01 11.08
CA GLN A 4 11.96 -4.71 10.68
C GLN A 4 11.33 -4.86 9.28
N PRO A 5 10.14 -4.29 9.06
CA PRO A 5 9.52 -4.25 7.75
C PRO A 5 10.49 -3.64 6.72
N ASP A 6 10.65 -4.34 5.61
CA ASP A 6 11.49 -3.91 4.50
C ASP A 6 10.59 -3.57 3.32
N ILE A 7 10.42 -2.27 3.07
CA ILE A 7 9.50 -1.76 2.05
C ILE A 7 9.87 -2.24 0.64
N THR A 8 11.14 -2.57 0.41
CA THR A 8 11.62 -3.08 -0.88
C THR A 8 11.11 -4.49 -1.17
N LYS A 9 10.64 -5.21 -0.14
CA LYS A 9 10.06 -6.55 -0.26
C LYS A 9 8.55 -6.54 -0.47
N LEU A 10 7.91 -5.36 -0.50
CA LEU A 10 6.51 -5.26 -0.87
C LEU A 10 6.30 -5.70 -2.31
N GLN A 11 5.26 -6.49 -2.55
CA GLN A 11 4.89 -6.96 -3.88
C GLN A 11 3.40 -6.76 -4.08
N VAL A 12 3.01 -6.21 -5.23
CA VAL A 12 1.62 -6.17 -5.66
C VAL A 12 1.29 -7.46 -6.39
N LYS A 13 0.32 -8.21 -5.88
CA LYS A 13 -0.16 -9.47 -6.49
C LYS A 13 -1.68 -9.44 -6.60
N THR A 14 -2.20 -10.04 -7.65
CA THR A 14 -3.64 -10.30 -7.76
C THR A 14 -3.98 -11.55 -6.95
N LEU A 15 -4.71 -11.41 -5.86
CA LEU A 15 -5.14 -12.51 -4.98
C LEU A 15 -6.67 -12.49 -4.78
N PRO A 16 -7.28 -13.64 -4.44
CA PRO A 16 -8.69 -13.68 -4.05
C PRO A 16 -8.90 -12.99 -2.70
N VAL A 17 -9.84 -12.05 -2.63
CA VAL A 17 -10.29 -11.41 -1.38
C VAL A 17 -11.77 -11.65 -1.17
N VAL A 18 -12.18 -11.73 0.09
CA VAL A 18 -13.61 -11.76 0.44
C VAL A 18 -14.12 -10.32 0.51
N ASN A 19 -15.08 -9.99 -0.35
CA ASN A 19 -15.70 -8.68 -0.44
C ASN A 19 -17.22 -8.85 -0.44
N GLN A 20 -17.90 -8.35 0.60
CA GLN A 20 -19.35 -8.45 0.75
C GLN A 20 -19.91 -9.89 0.59
N GLY A 21 -19.15 -10.89 1.04
CA GLY A 21 -19.53 -12.31 0.94
C GLY A 21 -19.26 -12.97 -0.42
N LEU A 22 -18.67 -12.24 -1.37
CA LEU A 22 -18.18 -12.76 -2.65
C LEU A 22 -16.65 -12.84 -2.66
N ILE A 23 -16.10 -13.62 -3.58
CA ILE A 23 -14.65 -13.70 -3.81
C ILE A 23 -14.32 -12.91 -5.06
N ASP A 24 -13.52 -11.85 -4.90
CA ASP A 24 -13.03 -11.01 -5.99
C ASP A 24 -11.53 -11.20 -6.19
N ALA A 25 -11.07 -11.20 -7.44
CA ALA A 25 -9.65 -11.13 -7.75
C ALA A 25 -9.21 -9.67 -7.79
N VAL A 26 -8.40 -9.25 -6.81
CA VAL A 26 -7.97 -7.85 -6.68
C VAL A 26 -6.47 -7.76 -6.41
N ASP A 27 -5.91 -6.60 -6.72
CA ASP A 27 -4.52 -6.29 -6.39
C ASP A 27 -4.37 -6.01 -4.89
N VAL A 28 -3.54 -6.83 -4.25
CA VAL A 28 -3.17 -6.72 -2.83
C VAL A 28 -1.68 -6.53 -2.68
N VAL A 29 -1.27 -5.84 -1.61
CA VAL A 29 0.13 -5.65 -1.27
C VAL A 29 0.56 -6.75 -0.30
N THR A 30 1.47 -7.61 -0.73
CA THR A 30 2.05 -8.69 0.08
C THR A 30 3.46 -8.32 0.55
N SER A 31 3.86 -8.86 1.69
CA SER A 31 5.25 -8.89 2.15
C SER A 31 5.58 -10.31 2.64
N PRO A 32 6.86 -10.69 2.80
CA PRO A 32 7.22 -12.00 3.35
C PRO A 32 6.60 -12.26 4.74
N ASP A 33 6.47 -11.21 5.54
CA ASP A 33 5.88 -11.26 6.88
C ASP A 33 4.34 -11.23 6.85
N GLN A 34 3.74 -10.75 5.75
CA GLN A 34 2.30 -10.70 5.55
C GLN A 34 1.91 -11.31 4.18
N PRO A 35 1.94 -12.66 4.06
CA PRO A 35 1.77 -13.35 2.79
C PRO A 35 0.34 -13.28 2.23
N LEU A 36 -0.67 -13.10 3.10
CA LEU A 36 -2.06 -12.84 2.68
C LEU A 36 -2.23 -11.46 2.05
N GLY A 37 -1.31 -10.53 2.37
CA GLY A 37 -1.31 -9.15 1.91
C GLY A 37 -2.38 -8.25 2.52
N VAL A 38 -2.27 -6.97 2.21
CA VAL A 38 -3.22 -5.91 2.56
C VAL A 38 -3.83 -5.39 1.27
N TRP A 39 -5.16 -5.48 1.16
CA TRP A 39 -5.88 -4.92 0.03
C TRP A 39 -6.04 -3.41 0.15
N HIS A 40 -6.63 -2.96 1.26
CA HIS A 40 -6.89 -1.55 1.51
C HIS A 40 -6.63 -1.14 2.96
N LEU A 41 -6.20 0.10 3.16
CA LEU A 41 -6.11 0.76 4.46
C LEU A 41 -7.35 1.64 4.64
N ASN A 42 -8.28 1.27 5.51
CA ASN A 42 -9.52 2.03 5.74
C ASN A 42 -10.27 2.39 4.44
N GLY A 43 -10.36 1.45 3.50
CA GLY A 43 -10.99 1.66 2.19
C GLY A 43 -10.09 2.29 1.12
N ILE A 44 -8.84 2.65 1.44
CA ILE A 44 -7.85 3.16 0.48
C ILE A 44 -7.11 1.97 -0.14
N PRO A 45 -7.25 1.70 -1.46
CA PRO A 45 -6.51 0.62 -2.09
C PRO A 45 -5.00 0.95 -2.10
N LEU A 46 -4.18 0.03 -1.57
CA LEU A 46 -2.75 0.30 -1.38
C LEU A 46 -1.90 -0.01 -2.63
N ALA A 47 -2.39 -0.88 -3.53
CA ALA A 47 -1.64 -1.29 -4.71
C ALA A 47 -1.18 -0.12 -5.60
N PRO A 48 -2.02 0.89 -5.94
CA PRO A 48 -1.57 2.04 -6.73
C PRO A 48 -0.50 2.86 -6.02
N ILE A 49 -0.62 3.04 -4.70
CA ILE A 49 0.35 3.76 -3.88
C ILE A 49 1.70 3.05 -3.88
N VAL A 50 1.70 1.74 -3.65
CA VAL A 50 2.95 0.95 -3.59
C VAL A 50 3.64 0.93 -4.95
N ARG A 51 2.89 0.85 -6.05
CA ARG A 51 3.45 0.97 -7.40
C ARG A 51 4.10 2.35 -7.63
N ALA A 52 3.45 3.42 -7.19
CA ALA A 52 4.01 4.77 -7.28
C ALA A 52 5.32 4.90 -6.49
N TYR A 53 5.36 4.37 -5.26
CA TYR A 53 6.57 4.30 -4.44
C TYR A 53 7.67 3.47 -5.10
N GLN A 54 7.35 2.30 -5.65
CA GLN A 54 8.35 1.43 -6.31
C GLN A 54 8.98 2.09 -7.55
N ASN A 55 8.20 2.89 -8.28
CA ASN A 55 8.69 3.61 -9.44
C ASN A 55 9.55 4.83 -9.07
N ASN A 56 9.24 5.49 -7.95
CA ASN A 56 9.99 6.64 -7.44
C ASN A 56 10.17 6.50 -5.91
N PRO A 57 11.14 5.68 -5.48
CA PRO A 57 11.35 5.41 -4.05
C PRO A 57 11.67 6.70 -3.30
N ASP A 58 11.08 6.83 -2.12
CA ASP A 58 11.31 7.94 -1.18
C ASP A 58 10.91 9.34 -1.72
N ASP A 59 10.20 9.41 -2.85
CA ASP A 59 9.65 10.65 -3.40
C ASP A 59 8.24 10.92 -2.85
N LEU A 60 8.16 11.81 -1.86
CA LEU A 60 6.89 12.18 -1.24
C LEU A 60 5.95 12.91 -2.22
N ALA A 61 6.48 13.66 -3.18
CA ALA A 61 5.67 14.42 -4.13
C ALA A 61 4.91 13.48 -5.06
N VAL A 62 5.56 12.41 -5.54
CA VAL A 62 4.90 11.37 -6.35
C VAL A 62 3.80 10.66 -5.57
N ILE A 63 4.01 10.38 -4.28
CA ILE A 63 2.97 9.76 -3.44
C ILE A 63 1.79 10.71 -3.21
N GLN A 64 2.05 12.00 -3.02
CA GLN A 64 1.00 13.02 -2.90
C GLN A 64 0.19 13.14 -4.19
N GLU A 65 0.86 13.23 -5.35
CA GLU A 65 0.22 13.25 -6.66
C GLU A 65 -0.65 12.00 -6.87
N GLN A 66 -0.13 10.81 -6.54
CA GLN A 66 -0.88 9.57 -6.64
C GLN A 66 -2.12 9.56 -5.73
N CYS A 67 -2.02 10.13 -4.53
CA CYS A 67 -3.17 10.28 -3.64
C CYS A 67 -4.22 11.26 -4.21
N GLU A 68 -3.79 12.34 -4.87
CA GLU A 68 -4.68 13.31 -5.51
C GLU A 68 -5.41 12.72 -6.71
N VAL A 69 -4.71 11.93 -7.55
CA VAL A 69 -5.32 11.16 -8.65
C VAL A 69 -6.40 10.20 -8.13
N MET A 70 -6.19 9.66 -6.93
CA MET A 70 -7.14 8.78 -6.24
C MET A 70 -8.23 9.54 -5.45
N LEU A 71 -8.25 10.87 -5.53
CA LEU A 71 -9.19 11.75 -4.83
C LEU A 71 -9.19 11.55 -3.30
N LEU A 72 -8.05 11.20 -2.72
CA LEU A 72 -7.91 11.00 -1.28
C LEU A 72 -7.88 12.33 -0.54
N ASN A 73 -8.62 12.40 0.56
CA ASN A 73 -8.59 13.57 1.44
C ASN A 73 -7.30 13.65 2.26
N LYS A 74 -7.05 14.79 2.93
CA LYS A 74 -5.83 15.03 3.71
C LYS A 74 -5.61 14.01 4.84
N GLN A 75 -6.67 13.52 5.47
CA GLN A 75 -6.56 12.48 6.49
C GLN A 75 -6.08 11.16 5.88
N GLN A 76 -6.68 10.75 4.76
CA GLN A 76 -6.31 9.53 4.04
C GLN A 76 -4.87 9.59 3.52
N GLN A 77 -4.45 10.75 2.99
CA GLN A 77 -3.05 11.00 2.59
C GLN A 77 -2.09 10.76 3.77
N GLY A 78 -2.39 11.32 4.94
CA GLY A 78 -1.59 11.10 6.14
C GLY A 78 -1.53 9.62 6.57
N GLN A 79 -2.65 8.91 6.48
CA GLN A 79 -2.71 7.47 6.80
C GLN A 79 -1.83 6.64 5.85
N VAL A 80 -1.86 6.95 4.55
CA VAL A 80 -1.05 6.28 3.54
C VAL A 80 0.44 6.49 3.80
N VAL A 81 0.87 7.73 4.04
CA VAL A 81 2.27 8.04 4.31
C VAL A 81 2.74 7.36 5.60
N GLN A 82 1.94 7.40 6.67
CA GLN A 82 2.28 6.70 7.92
C GLN A 82 2.37 5.19 7.75
N TRP A 83 1.50 4.61 6.92
CA TRP A 83 1.56 3.17 6.61
C TRP A 83 2.85 2.83 5.84
N LEU A 84 3.25 3.62 4.83
CA LEU A 84 4.50 3.42 4.10
C LEU A 84 5.73 3.52 5.02
N ILE A 85 5.77 4.51 5.91
CA ILE A 85 6.83 4.63 6.94
C ILE A 85 6.85 3.38 7.83
N GLY A 86 5.68 2.88 8.24
CA GLY A 86 5.54 1.64 9.00
C GLY A 86 6.02 0.39 8.26
N GLN A 87 6.02 0.40 6.92
CA GLN A 87 6.61 -0.65 6.08
C GLN A 87 8.11 -0.47 5.85
N GLY A 88 8.73 0.61 6.34
CA GLY A 88 10.15 0.91 6.18
C GLY A 88 10.49 1.98 5.14
N GLY A 89 9.49 2.64 4.56
CA GLY A 89 9.67 3.77 3.64
C GLY A 89 10.25 5.00 4.33
N ARG A 90 11.00 5.82 3.57
CA ARG A 90 11.67 7.03 4.08
C ARG A 90 11.26 8.20 3.20
N PHE A 91 10.83 9.31 3.79
CA PHE A 91 10.41 10.52 3.07
C PHE A 91 10.90 11.75 3.81
#